data_AF-A0A0G2GCC6-F1
#
_entry.id   AF-A0A0G2GCC6-F1
#
_cell.length_a   1.000
_cell.length_b   1.000
_cell.length_c   1.000
_cell.angle_alpha   90.00
_cell.angle_beta   90.00
_cell.angle_gamma   90.00
#
_symmetry.space_group_name_H-M   'P 1'
#
loop_
_entity.id
_entity.type
_entity.pdbx_description
1 polymer ?
#
loop_
_entity_poly.entity_id
_entity_poly.type
_entity_poly.pdbx_seq_one_letter_code
_entity_poly.pdbx_strand_id
1 'polypeptide(L)'
;MQFSILAVLSLATASYAALHNAAACVSNQVSSPVGGTAWSVSYNWQTSYEVLPDATKCACDLYRLRNTGDNQWDQCPDCTFADGLACSSAGKHIGGDEMNYYCTKKCGASGSEAD
;
A
#
# COMPACT_ATOMS: atom_id res chain seq x y z
N MET A 1 -33.17 16.58 39.89
CA MET A 1 -31.85 16.24 39.31
C MET A 1 -32.02 16.14 37.81
N GLN A 2 -31.46 17.08 37.06
CA GLN A 2 -31.62 17.17 35.61
C GLN A 2 -30.46 16.43 34.96
N PHE A 3 -30.74 15.26 34.37
CA PHE A 3 -29.75 14.50 33.63
C PHE A 3 -29.57 15.15 32.24
N SER A 4 -28.55 16.00 32.12
CA SER A 4 -28.10 16.47 30.80
C SER A 4 -27.39 15.32 30.09
N ILE A 5 -28.05 14.78 29.06
CA ILE A 5 -27.46 13.81 28.14
C ILE A 5 -26.56 14.58 27.17
N LEU A 6 -25.25 14.57 27.43
CA LEU A 6 -24.25 15.01 26.46
C LEU A 6 -24.13 13.94 25.38
N ALA A 7 -24.79 14.15 24.25
CA ALA A 7 -24.58 13.35 23.04
C ALA A 7 -23.21 13.72 22.46
N VAL A 8 -22.19 12.89 22.73
CA VAL A 8 -20.88 13.01 22.09
C VAL A 8 -21.01 12.45 20.68
N LEU A 9 -21.11 13.35 19.69
CA LEU A 9 -21.08 13.00 18.28
C LEU A 9 -19.62 12.73 17.89
N SER A 10 -19.21 11.46 17.91
CA SER A 10 -17.90 11.06 17.39
C SER A 10 -17.90 11.20 15.88
N LEU A 11 -17.25 12.25 15.37
CA LEU A 11 -16.87 12.35 13.97
C LEU A 11 -15.89 11.22 13.66
N ALA A 12 -16.37 10.15 13.04
CA ALA A 12 -15.51 9.13 12.45
C ALA A 12 -14.74 9.79 11.29
N THR A 13 -13.49 10.12 11.52
CA THR A 13 -12.57 10.50 10.45
C THR A 13 -12.32 9.26 9.60
N ALA A 14 -12.98 9.16 8.46
CA ALA A 14 -12.65 8.16 7.45
C ALA A 14 -11.29 8.55 6.84
N SER A 15 -10.22 7.91 7.29
CA SER A 15 -8.95 7.92 6.57
C SER A 15 -9.15 7.09 5.31
N TYR A 16 -9.29 7.76 4.16
CA TYR A 16 -9.18 7.11 2.87
C TYR A 16 -7.71 6.71 2.71
N ALA A 17 -7.38 5.45 2.99
CA ALA A 17 -6.12 4.89 2.52
C ALA A 17 -6.09 5.05 1.00
N ALA A 18 -4.95 5.41 0.42
CA ALA A 18 -4.77 5.29 -1.02
C ALA A 18 -4.90 3.80 -1.35
N LEU A 19 -5.97 3.46 -2.08
CA LEU A 19 -6.26 2.09 -2.49
C LEU A 19 -5.73 1.86 -3.90
N HIS A 20 -5.02 0.76 -4.06
CA HIS A 20 -4.25 0.41 -5.23
C HIS A 20 -4.80 -0.88 -5.84
N ASN A 21 -4.62 -1.05 -7.15
CA ASN A 21 -4.97 -2.30 -7.83
C ASN A 21 -3.83 -3.31 -7.80
N ALA A 22 -2.60 -2.85 -7.61
CA ALA A 22 -1.40 -3.63 -7.65
C ALA A 22 -0.36 -3.05 -6.68
N ALA A 23 0.38 -3.94 -6.02
CA ALA A 23 1.54 -3.55 -5.25
C ALA A 23 2.60 -4.64 -5.24
N ALA A 24 3.87 -4.23 -5.11
CA ALA A 24 5.01 -5.11 -5.06
C ALA A 24 5.92 -4.76 -3.88
N CYS A 25 6.55 -5.78 -3.29
CA CYS A 25 7.61 -5.58 -2.33
C CYS A 25 8.91 -5.28 -3.06
N VAL A 26 9.65 -4.29 -2.59
CA VAL A 26 10.85 -3.81 -3.26
C VAL A 26 12.03 -3.64 -2.31
N SER A 27 13.22 -3.56 -2.90
CA SER A 27 14.46 -3.21 -2.22
C SER A 27 15.25 -2.19 -3.04
N ASN A 28 16.34 -1.68 -2.46
CA ASN A 28 17.29 -0.81 -3.15
C ASN A 28 16.64 0.42 -3.80
N GLN A 29 15.62 1.00 -3.15
CA GLN A 29 14.96 2.21 -3.62
C GLN A 29 15.95 3.38 -3.63
N VAL A 30 16.17 3.97 -4.80
CA VAL A 30 17.00 5.16 -4.99
C VAL A 30 16.20 6.16 -5.79
N SER A 31 15.92 7.32 -5.20
CA SER A 31 15.33 8.45 -5.91
C SER A 31 16.43 9.37 -6.41
N SER A 32 16.43 9.65 -7.71
CA SER A 32 17.42 10.52 -8.33
C SER A 32 16.77 11.45 -9.35
N PRO A 33 17.28 12.67 -9.51
CA PRO A 33 16.80 13.56 -10.54
C PRO A 33 17.13 12.99 -11.92
N VAL A 34 16.18 13.11 -12.83
CA VAL A 34 16.29 12.72 -14.24
C VAL A 34 15.95 13.92 -15.12
N GLY A 35 16.57 14.00 -16.30
CA GLY A 35 16.39 15.11 -17.24
C GLY A 35 17.49 16.16 -17.14
N GLY A 36 17.16 17.41 -17.49
CA GLY A 36 18.11 18.52 -17.56
C GLY A 36 18.63 19.01 -16.21
N THR A 37 19.23 20.20 -16.19
CA THR A 37 19.62 20.86 -14.93
C THR A 37 18.40 21.21 -14.08
N ALA A 38 18.59 21.50 -12.79
CA ALA A 38 17.50 21.82 -11.84
C ALA A 38 16.53 22.94 -12.27
N TRP A 39 16.90 23.76 -13.26
CA TRP A 39 16.10 24.85 -13.82
C TRP A 39 15.43 24.51 -15.16
N SER A 40 15.63 23.30 -15.67
CA SER A 40 15.04 22.85 -16.93
C SER A 40 13.61 22.40 -16.73
N VAL A 41 12.75 22.66 -17.72
CA VAL A 41 11.39 22.09 -17.80
C VAL A 41 11.37 20.56 -17.83
N SER A 42 12.52 19.95 -18.16
CA SER A 42 12.71 18.50 -18.17
C SER A 42 13.18 17.93 -16.84
N TYR A 43 13.45 18.77 -15.82
CA TYR A 43 13.91 18.32 -14.51
C TYR A 43 12.79 17.59 -13.77
N ASN A 44 12.96 16.29 -13.59
CA ASN A 44 12.01 15.42 -12.93
C ASN A 44 12.74 14.49 -11.96
N TRP A 45 12.00 13.66 -11.23
CA TRP A 45 12.53 12.66 -10.32
C TRP A 45 12.05 11.28 -10.71
N GLN A 46 12.94 10.30 -10.64
CA GLN A 46 12.60 8.91 -10.84
C GLN A 46 13.15 8.10 -9.68
N THR A 47 12.33 7.18 -9.18
CA THR A 47 12.75 6.18 -8.20
C THR A 47 13.05 4.88 -8.94
N SER A 48 14.27 4.38 -8.80
CA SER A 48 14.64 3.03 -9.22
C SER A 48 14.58 2.09 -8.02
N TYR A 49 14.10 0.88 -8.23
CA TYR A 49 13.99 -0.14 -7.19
C TYR A 49 14.07 -1.54 -7.78
N GLU A 50 14.39 -2.51 -6.94
CA GLU A 50 14.38 -3.92 -7.27
C GLU A 50 13.08 -4.55 -6.76
N VAL A 51 12.28 -5.13 -7.64
CA VAL A 51 11.10 -5.93 -7.25
C VAL A 51 11.58 -7.26 -6.67
N LEU A 52 11.02 -7.65 -5.53
CA LEU A 52 11.31 -8.92 -4.86
C LEU A 52 10.11 -9.86 -5.01
N PRO A 53 10.09 -10.79 -5.99
CA PRO A 53 8.96 -11.68 -6.24
C PRO A 53 8.57 -12.54 -5.05
N ASP A 54 9.55 -13.14 -4.36
CA ASP A 54 9.30 -14.03 -3.23
C ASP A 54 8.71 -13.26 -2.04
N ALA A 55 9.25 -12.08 -1.75
CA ALA A 55 8.71 -11.21 -0.70
C ALA A 55 7.31 -10.71 -1.07
N THR A 56 7.09 -10.38 -2.35
CA THR A 56 5.77 -9.95 -2.85
C THR A 56 4.75 -11.06 -2.76
N LYS A 57 5.13 -12.29 -3.12
CA LYS A 57 4.26 -13.45 -2.96
C LYS A 57 3.90 -13.68 -1.50
N CYS A 58 4.89 -13.67 -0.61
CA CYS A 58 4.67 -13.76 0.84
C CYS A 58 3.69 -12.70 1.32
N ALA A 59 3.88 -11.44 0.92
CA ALA A 59 3.03 -10.34 1.34
C ALA A 59 1.61 -10.51 0.78
N CYS A 60 1.48 -10.89 -0.49
CA CYS A 60 0.18 -11.12 -1.13
C CYS A 60 -0.60 -12.26 -0.49
N ASP A 61 0.06 -13.37 -0.17
CA ASP A 61 -0.56 -14.51 0.51
C ASP A 61 -1.08 -14.09 1.90
N LEU A 62 -0.32 -13.28 2.65
CA LEU A 62 -0.76 -12.73 3.93
C LEU A 62 -1.88 -11.69 3.79
N TYR A 63 -1.80 -10.83 2.78
CA TYR A 63 -2.78 -9.76 2.52
C TYR A 63 -4.14 -10.35 2.09
N ARG A 64 -4.13 -11.43 1.32
CA ARG A 64 -5.34 -12.18 0.94
C ARG A 64 -6.06 -12.78 2.14
N LEU A 65 -5.32 -13.17 3.18
CA LEU A 65 -5.87 -13.73 4.43
C LEU A 65 -6.31 -12.66 5.43
N ARG A 66 -6.12 -11.38 5.10
CA ARG A 66 -6.40 -10.26 5.99
C ARG A 66 -7.91 -10.10 6.18
N ASN A 67 -8.31 -9.92 7.45
CA ASN A 67 -9.67 -9.58 7.84
C ASN A 67 -9.61 -8.79 9.16
N THR A 68 -9.60 -7.46 9.07
CA THR A 68 -9.49 -6.55 10.23
C THR A 68 -10.77 -5.78 10.53
N GLY A 69 -11.81 -5.99 9.73
CA GLY A 69 -13.05 -5.22 9.75
C GLY A 69 -13.87 -5.44 8.47
N ASP A 70 -14.80 -4.53 8.21
CA ASP A 70 -15.78 -4.62 7.11
C ASP A 70 -15.58 -3.55 6.02
N ASN A 71 -14.54 -2.72 6.10
CA ASN A 71 -14.23 -1.73 5.06
C ASN A 71 -13.58 -2.37 3.83
N GLN A 72 -13.50 -1.63 2.74
CA GLN A 72 -12.90 -2.11 1.49
C GLN A 72 -11.44 -2.58 1.67
N TRP A 73 -10.60 -1.82 2.37
CA TRP A 73 -9.22 -2.22 2.68
C TRP A 73 -9.13 -3.29 3.78
N ASP A 74 -10.22 -3.55 4.51
CA ASP A 74 -10.19 -4.48 5.64
C ASP A 74 -10.05 -5.96 5.21
N GLN A 75 -10.33 -6.24 3.93
CA GLN A 75 -10.33 -7.56 3.34
C GLN A 75 -9.84 -7.47 1.90
N CYS A 76 -9.16 -8.51 1.41
CA CYS A 76 -8.81 -8.60 0.00
C CYS A 76 -9.21 -9.96 -0.60
N PRO A 77 -10.53 -10.19 -0.82
CA PRO A 77 -11.03 -11.47 -1.32
C PRO A 77 -10.56 -11.78 -2.75
N ASP A 78 -10.21 -10.75 -3.51
CA ASP A 78 -9.77 -10.83 -4.90
C ASP A 78 -8.25 -10.66 -5.09
N CYS A 79 -7.48 -10.50 -4.00
CA CYS A 79 -6.02 -10.39 -4.08
C CYS A 79 -5.42 -11.67 -4.68
N THR A 80 -4.62 -11.50 -5.73
CA THR A 80 -3.89 -12.59 -6.39
C THR A 80 -2.47 -12.17 -6.70
N PHE A 81 -1.53 -13.10 -6.59
CA PHE A 81 -0.17 -12.85 -7.05
C PHE A 81 -0.15 -12.96 -8.58
N ALA A 82 -0.15 -11.81 -9.26
CA ALA A 82 -0.23 -11.68 -10.70
C ALA A 82 1.16 -11.52 -11.33
N ASP A 83 1.32 -12.11 -12.51
CA ASP A 83 2.50 -11.98 -13.39
C ASP A 83 3.85 -12.35 -12.75
N GLY A 84 3.82 -13.03 -11.60
CA GLY A 84 5.02 -13.38 -10.84
C GLY A 84 5.74 -12.19 -10.21
N LEU A 85 5.14 -11.01 -10.17
CA LEU A 85 5.83 -9.77 -9.77
C LEU A 85 5.03 -8.90 -8.79
N ALA A 86 3.69 -8.95 -8.83
CA ALA A 86 2.84 -8.05 -8.06
C ALA A 86 1.68 -8.78 -7.38
N CYS A 87 1.21 -8.26 -6.26
CA CYS A 87 -0.10 -8.59 -5.72
C CYS A 87 -1.14 -7.69 -6.38
N SER A 88 -2.17 -8.25 -7.01
CA SER A 88 -3.21 -7.51 -7.71
C SER A 88 -4.60 -7.77 -7.15
N SER A 89 -5.43 -6.72 -7.12
CA SER A 89 -6.82 -6.69 -6.70
C SER A 89 -7.60 -5.78 -7.67
N ALA A 90 -8.59 -6.35 -8.37
CA ALA A 90 -9.46 -5.59 -9.28
C ALA A 90 -10.41 -4.65 -8.51
N GLY A 91 -10.74 -5.00 -7.27
CA GLY A 91 -11.60 -4.25 -6.38
C GLY A 91 -10.88 -3.15 -5.61
N LYS A 92 -9.61 -2.84 -5.90
CA LYS A 92 -8.82 -1.83 -5.16
C LYS A 92 -8.84 -2.06 -3.65
N HIS A 93 -8.44 -3.25 -3.22
CA HIS A 93 -8.41 -3.61 -1.79
C HIS A 93 -7.03 -3.40 -1.14
N ILE A 94 -6.02 -2.99 -1.91
CA ILE A 94 -4.63 -2.90 -1.45
C ILE A 94 -4.34 -1.49 -0.91
N GLY A 95 -4.11 -1.36 0.39
CA GLY A 95 -3.61 -0.14 1.01
C GLY A 95 -2.07 -0.07 0.95
N GLY A 96 -1.54 1.10 0.58
CA GLY A 96 -0.10 1.27 0.40
C GLY A 96 0.73 1.12 1.68
N ASP A 97 0.26 1.69 2.79
CA ASP A 97 0.91 1.58 4.11
C ASP A 97 0.81 0.16 4.68
N GLU A 98 -0.32 -0.50 4.45
CA GLU A 98 -0.56 -1.88 4.86
C GLU A 98 0.34 -2.84 4.07
N MET A 99 0.43 -2.68 2.75
CA MET A 99 1.34 -3.47 1.94
C MET A 99 2.79 -3.27 2.37
N ASN A 100 3.19 -2.02 2.64
CA ASN A 100 4.52 -1.71 3.16
C ASN A 100 4.81 -2.43 4.49
N TYR A 101 3.81 -2.52 5.38
CA TYR A 101 3.94 -3.28 6.61
C TYR A 101 4.20 -4.77 6.34
N TYR A 102 3.45 -5.41 5.45
CA TYR A 102 3.68 -6.83 5.12
C TYR A 102 5.05 -7.03 4.48
N CYS A 103 5.42 -6.20 3.50
CA CYS A 103 6.72 -6.25 2.84
C CYS A 103 7.87 -6.11 3.84
N THR A 104 7.84 -5.10 4.71
CA THR A 104 8.97 -4.77 5.60
C THR A 104 9.00 -5.55 6.90
N LYS A 105 7.84 -5.86 7.48
CA LYS A 105 7.76 -6.50 8.82
C LYS A 105 7.49 -8.00 8.76
N LYS A 106 6.94 -8.51 7.66
CA LYS A 106 6.58 -9.94 7.55
C LYS A 106 7.40 -10.68 6.51
N CYS A 107 7.79 -10.02 5.42
CA CYS A 107 8.39 -10.69 4.25
C CYS A 107 9.82 -10.25 3.93
N GLY A 108 10.45 -9.41 4.76
CA GLY A 108 11.88 -9.11 4.70
C GLY A 108 12.33 -8.17 3.57
N ALA A 109 11.40 -7.51 2.87
CA ALA A 109 11.71 -6.46 1.92
C ALA A 109 12.06 -5.14 2.63
N SER A 110 12.62 -4.17 1.90
CA SER A 110 12.97 -2.86 2.46
C SER A 110 11.87 -1.81 2.28
N GLY A 111 10.91 -2.07 1.40
CA GLY A 111 9.74 -1.22 1.18
C GLY A 111 8.70 -1.90 0.28
N SER A 112 7.71 -1.11 -0.17
CA SER A 112 6.72 -1.49 -1.18
C SER A 112 6.44 -0.35 -2.15
N GLU A 113 5.99 -0.70 -3.34
CA GLU A 113 5.48 0.24 -4.36
C GLU A 113 4.08 -0.19 -4.78
N ALA A 114 3.17 0.78 -4.97
CA ALA A 114 1.77 0.56 -5.33
C ALA A 114 1.31 1.60 -6.39
N ASP A 115 0.36 1.24 -7.26
CA ASP A 115 -0.03 2.00 -8.48
C ASP A 115 -0.96 3.20 -8.27
#